data_AF-A0A7C2J6D5-F1
#
_entry.id   AF-A0A7C2J6D5-F1
#
_cell.length_a   1.000
_cell.length_b   1.000
_cell.length_c   1.000
_cell.angle_alpha   90.00
_cell.angle_beta   90.00
_cell.angle_gamma   90.00
#
_symmetry.space_group_name_H-M   'P 1'
#
loop_
_entity.id
_entity.type
_entity.pdbx_description
1 polymer ?
#
loop_
_entity_poly.entity_id
_entity_poly.type
_entity_poly.pdbx_seq_one_letter_code
_entity_poly.pdbx_strand_id
1 'polypeptide(L)'
;MRSGAQSGQGRPRPRVLAQAPQELTQGRLKRLGEGIGKVVYASEHWVVKRERSPSEIVALIVLWKALRRLERLLPGRWGRRLVARPARQIRLLRLLTQAAMAVVPKSIWFTSRVRGAWRIYHRRNVRGEALAQTHLAGTSIVPERISFPPTRVRIGGWPGWLTVSEATERVETTLYQRLAELARAGRYDELERWLERFLELRQAGWQRGLFSVDAHLKNFGVIGDRIVLLDTGGLTNRWREIEGRLAYEDVVAQPHVQLGLAPVLAKRPDIARRFDARWKAIVNLEVVRRHWPAAPEASGLSG
;
A
#
# COMPACT_ATOMS: atom_id res chain seq x y z
N MET A 1 -43.06 -17.99 -11.35
CA MET A 1 -42.75 -17.24 -10.11
C MET A 1 -41.91 -18.11 -9.18
N ARG A 2 -40.60 -17.89 -9.15
CA ARG A 2 -39.68 -18.38 -8.10
C ARG A 2 -38.64 -17.29 -7.87
N SER A 3 -38.88 -16.46 -6.87
CA SER A 3 -37.92 -15.48 -6.37
C SER A 3 -37.00 -16.22 -5.40
N GLY A 4 -35.77 -16.49 -5.84
CA GLY A 4 -34.70 -16.99 -4.99
C GLY A 4 -34.02 -15.82 -4.31
N ALA A 5 -34.43 -15.54 -3.07
CA ALA A 5 -33.76 -14.59 -2.19
C ALA A 5 -32.31 -15.05 -1.95
N GLN A 6 -31.33 -14.29 -2.46
CA GLN A 6 -29.94 -14.38 -2.03
C GLN A 6 -29.75 -13.53 -0.77
N SER A 7 -30.20 -14.05 0.37
CA SER A 7 -29.86 -13.54 1.70
C SER A 7 -28.62 -14.28 2.22
N GLY A 8 -27.49 -13.58 2.23
CA GLY A 8 -26.24 -14.10 2.80
C GLY A 8 -25.00 -13.49 2.15
N GLN A 9 -24.77 -12.19 2.36
CA GLN A 9 -23.45 -11.61 2.07
C GLN A 9 -22.44 -12.20 3.06
N GLY A 10 -21.95 -13.41 2.74
CA GLY A 10 -20.80 -13.99 3.41
C GLY A 10 -19.63 -13.04 3.28
N ARG A 11 -18.92 -12.79 4.40
CA ARG A 11 -17.68 -12.02 4.40
C ARG A 11 -16.82 -12.48 3.24
N PRO A 12 -16.34 -11.58 2.37
CA PRO A 12 -15.51 -12.00 1.24
C PRO A 12 -14.26 -12.70 1.77
N ARG A 13 -14.17 -14.01 1.54
CA ARG A 13 -13.04 -14.84 1.96
C ARG A 13 -11.99 -14.85 0.84
N PRO A 14 -10.68 -14.90 1.19
CA PRO A 14 -9.64 -15.12 0.19
C PRO A 14 -9.96 -16.35 -0.64
N ARG A 15 -9.69 -16.30 -1.94
CA ARG A 15 -9.88 -17.46 -2.81
C ARG A 15 -8.89 -18.55 -2.38
N VAL A 16 -9.42 -19.69 -1.94
CA VAL A 16 -8.59 -20.81 -1.49
C VAL A 16 -8.30 -21.72 -2.68
N LEU A 17 -7.03 -21.95 -2.96
CA LEU A 17 -6.56 -22.90 -3.97
C LEU A 17 -6.12 -24.19 -3.29
N ALA A 18 -6.33 -25.32 -3.96
CA ALA A 18 -5.88 -26.62 -3.46
C ALA A 18 -4.34 -26.73 -3.42
N GLN A 19 -3.64 -25.98 -4.27
CA GLN A 19 -2.19 -25.98 -4.40
C GLN A 19 -1.69 -24.56 -4.69
N ALA A 20 -0.41 -24.32 -4.38
CA ALA A 20 0.23 -23.05 -4.73
C ALA A 20 0.32 -22.88 -6.26
N PRO A 21 0.15 -21.66 -6.81
CA PRO A 21 0.41 -21.38 -8.21
C PRO A 21 1.78 -21.89 -8.65
N GLN A 22 1.82 -22.56 -9.81
CA GLN A 22 3.02 -23.26 -10.28
C GLN A 22 4.24 -22.32 -10.40
N GLU A 23 4.03 -21.09 -10.87
CA GLU A 23 5.07 -20.06 -11.00
C GLU A 23 5.75 -19.67 -9.67
N LEU A 24 5.11 -19.91 -8.53
CA LEU A 24 5.73 -19.67 -7.22
C LEU A 24 6.79 -20.73 -6.86
N THR A 25 6.72 -21.92 -7.47
CA THR A 25 7.55 -23.08 -7.13
C THR A 25 8.57 -23.44 -8.21
N GLN A 26 8.30 -23.12 -9.47
CA GLN A 26 9.15 -23.46 -10.62
C GLN A 26 10.52 -22.77 -10.63
N GLY A 27 10.64 -21.62 -9.96
CA GLY A 27 11.82 -20.78 -10.09
C GLY A 27 12.17 -20.04 -8.82
N ARG A 28 13.22 -19.22 -8.93
CA ARG A 28 13.63 -18.33 -7.86
C ARG A 28 12.87 -17.02 -7.96
N LEU A 29 12.07 -16.71 -6.94
CA LEU A 29 11.31 -15.47 -6.87
C LEU A 29 12.25 -14.26 -6.79
N LYS A 30 11.96 -13.25 -7.62
CA LYS A 30 12.74 -12.01 -7.66
C LYS A 30 12.37 -11.15 -6.46
N ARG A 31 13.39 -10.56 -5.83
CA ARG A 31 13.17 -9.64 -4.73
C ARG A 31 12.72 -8.29 -5.31
N LEU A 32 11.48 -7.89 -5.04
CA LEU A 32 10.88 -6.67 -5.59
C LEU A 32 11.09 -5.45 -4.68
N GLY A 33 10.98 -5.64 -3.37
CA GLY A 33 11.08 -4.52 -2.43
C GLY A 33 11.30 -4.93 -0.98
N GLU A 34 11.61 -3.92 -0.17
CA GLU A 34 11.83 -4.03 1.26
C GLU A 34 11.12 -2.87 1.97
N GLY A 35 10.17 -3.19 2.85
CA GLY A 35 9.59 -2.25 3.80
C GLY A 35 10.07 -2.54 5.22
N ILE A 36 9.78 -1.64 6.17
CA ILE A 36 10.25 -1.77 7.56
C ILE A 36 9.87 -3.14 8.15
N GLY A 37 8.64 -3.61 7.93
CA GLY A 37 8.12 -4.87 8.48
C GLY A 37 8.08 -6.07 7.52
N LYS A 38 8.37 -5.89 6.23
CA LYS A 38 8.20 -6.97 5.24
C LYS A 38 9.18 -6.91 4.09
N VAL A 39 9.54 -8.06 3.54
CA VAL A 39 10.26 -8.19 2.27
C VAL A 39 9.32 -8.81 1.25
N VAL A 40 9.31 -8.25 0.06
CA VAL A 40 8.38 -8.60 -1.00
C VAL A 40 9.12 -9.33 -2.11
N TYR A 41 8.64 -10.52 -2.46
CA TYR A 41 9.15 -11.36 -3.53
C TYR A 41 8.08 -11.56 -4.59
N ALA A 42 8.48 -11.60 -5.86
CA ALA A 42 7.56 -11.66 -6.98
C ALA A 42 7.94 -12.78 -7.95
N SER A 43 6.94 -13.51 -8.41
CA SER A 43 6.92 -14.25 -9.67
C SER A 43 6.37 -13.33 -10.77
N GLU A 44 5.89 -13.91 -11.87
CA GLU A 44 5.31 -13.16 -12.97
C GLU A 44 3.99 -12.49 -12.60
N HIS A 45 3.06 -13.23 -11.98
CA HIS A 45 1.71 -12.75 -11.66
C HIS A 45 1.45 -12.62 -10.15
N TRP A 46 2.29 -13.23 -9.32
CA TRP A 46 2.07 -13.27 -7.88
C TRP A 46 3.21 -12.64 -7.08
N VAL A 47 2.82 -12.11 -5.93
CA VAL A 47 3.70 -11.52 -4.93
C VAL A 47 3.48 -12.23 -3.60
N VAL A 48 4.59 -12.67 -2.99
CA VAL A 48 4.60 -13.24 -1.65
C VAL A 48 5.36 -12.34 -0.70
N LYS A 49 4.89 -12.27 0.54
CA LYS A 49 5.44 -11.41 1.58
C LYS A 49 6.14 -12.28 2.61
N ARG A 50 7.36 -11.89 2.97
CA ARG A 50 8.03 -12.38 4.18
C ARG A 50 7.90 -11.31 5.24
N GLU A 51 7.23 -11.63 6.34
CA GLU A 51 7.22 -10.77 7.52
C GLU A 51 8.58 -10.78 8.21
N ARG A 52 8.95 -9.63 8.75
CA ARG A 52 10.17 -9.45 9.52
C ARG A 52 9.89 -9.70 10.98
N SER A 53 10.84 -10.37 11.64
CA SER A 53 10.75 -10.50 13.09
C SER A 53 10.87 -9.12 13.75
N PRO A 54 10.33 -8.94 14.97
CA PRO A 54 10.50 -7.70 15.72
C PRO A 54 11.98 -7.29 15.90
N SER A 55 12.89 -8.26 16.04
CA SER A 55 14.33 -7.99 16.13
C SER A 55 14.91 -7.44 14.83
N GLU A 56 14.49 -7.96 13.66
CA GLU A 56 14.89 -7.43 12.36
C GLU A 56 14.39 -5.99 12.15
N ILE A 57 13.16 -5.70 12.55
CA ILE A 57 12.57 -4.36 12.48
C ILE A 57 13.37 -3.37 13.34
N VAL A 58 13.67 -3.74 14.59
CA VAL A 58 14.43 -2.89 15.51
C VAL A 58 15.85 -2.67 14.98
N ALA A 59 16.52 -3.72 14.50
CA ALA A 59 17.84 -3.61 13.89
C ALA A 59 17.86 -2.58 12.74
N LEU A 60 16.83 -2.61 11.88
CA LEU A 60 16.70 -1.64 10.79
C LEU A 60 16.50 -0.21 11.29
N ILE A 61 15.64 0.00 12.29
CA ILE A 61 15.40 1.34 12.87
C ILE A 61 16.70 1.89 13.48
N VAL A 62 17.42 1.06 14.23
CA VAL A 62 18.71 1.41 14.84
C VAL A 62 19.74 1.75 13.76
N LEU A 63 19.87 0.89 12.76
CA LEU A 63 20.76 1.09 11.63
C LEU A 63 20.48 2.43 10.91
N TRP A 64 19.22 2.72 10.63
CA TRP A 64 18.83 3.98 10.00
C TRP A 64 19.16 5.19 10.88
N LYS A 65 18.98 5.09 12.20
CA LYS A 65 19.36 6.16 13.14
C LYS A 65 20.87 6.35 13.21
N ALA A 66 21.64 5.26 13.22
CA ALA A 66 23.10 5.30 13.20
C ALA A 66 23.59 5.98 11.92
N LEU A 67 23.06 5.58 10.75
CA LEU A 67 23.39 6.21 9.46
C LEU A 67 23.08 7.71 9.44
N ARG A 68 21.89 8.14 9.91
CA ARG A 68 21.55 9.58 10.00
C ARG A 68 22.39 10.37 11.00
N ARG A 69 22.96 9.72 12.02
CA ARG A 69 23.90 10.37 12.96
C ARG A 69 25.29 10.47 12.33
N LEU A 70 25.72 9.41 11.64
CA LEU A 70 26.99 9.38 10.92
C LEU A 70 27.04 10.43 9.81
N GLU A 71 25.93 10.61 9.09
CA GLU A 71 25.78 11.67 8.08
C GLU A 71 25.92 13.09 8.67
N ARG A 72 25.51 13.29 9.93
CA ARG A 72 25.66 14.58 10.63
C ARG A 72 27.06 14.81 11.19
N LEU A 73 27.85 13.75 11.37
CA LEU A 73 29.19 13.83 11.95
C LEU A 73 30.30 13.83 10.87
N LEU A 74 30.00 13.39 9.65
CA LEU A 74 30.97 13.35 8.56
C LEU A 74 30.87 14.62 7.69
N PRO A 75 31.93 15.46 7.62
CA PRO A 75 31.94 16.63 6.76
C PRO A 75 32.13 16.24 5.27
N GLY A 76 31.36 16.87 4.38
CA GLY A 76 31.59 16.84 2.93
C GLY A 76 31.15 15.56 2.18
N ARG A 77 31.58 15.47 0.91
CA ARG A 77 31.12 14.53 -0.15
C ARG A 77 31.23 13.02 0.18
N TRP A 78 31.80 12.65 1.32
CA TRP A 78 31.99 11.26 1.79
C TRP A 78 30.67 10.61 2.24
N GLY A 79 29.78 11.35 2.91
CA GLY A 79 28.46 10.84 3.30
C GLY A 79 27.61 10.42 2.08
N ARG A 80 27.67 11.20 1.00
CA ARG A 80 26.92 10.91 -0.24
C ARG A 80 27.43 9.66 -0.97
N ARG A 81 28.74 9.35 -0.92
CA ARG A 81 29.32 8.15 -1.56
C ARG A 81 28.94 6.86 -0.84
N LEU A 82 28.80 6.87 0.49
CA LEU A 82 28.34 5.72 1.27
C LEU A 82 26.84 5.43 1.04
N VAL A 83 26.03 6.46 0.82
CA VAL A 83 24.60 6.31 0.50
C VAL A 83 24.37 5.80 -0.94
N ALA A 84 25.29 6.09 -1.87
CA ALA A 84 25.13 5.79 -3.29
C ALA A 84 25.28 4.31 -3.70
N ARG A 85 25.88 3.44 -2.88
CA ARG A 85 26.00 1.98 -3.18
C ARG A 85 25.59 1.10 -1.99
N PRO A 86 24.28 0.93 -1.76
CA PRO A 86 23.76 0.39 -0.50
C PRO A 86 23.87 -1.15 -0.37
N ALA A 87 23.94 -1.91 -1.46
CA ALA A 87 23.56 -3.33 -1.43
C ALA A 87 24.50 -4.25 -0.62
N ARG A 88 25.81 -4.02 -0.61
CA ARG A 88 26.78 -4.83 0.16
C ARG A 88 27.01 -4.28 1.57
N GLN A 89 27.11 -2.95 1.71
CA GLN A 89 27.35 -2.30 3.01
C GLN A 89 26.15 -2.44 3.94
N ILE A 90 24.91 -2.36 3.46
CA ILE A 90 23.71 -2.60 4.27
C ILE A 90 23.68 -4.05 4.79
N ARG A 91 24.16 -5.04 4.03
CA ARG A 91 24.23 -6.43 4.53
C ARG A 91 25.23 -6.55 5.67
N LEU A 92 26.43 -5.98 5.54
CA LEU A 92 27.45 -6.01 6.59
C LEU A 92 26.98 -5.25 7.84
N LEU A 93 26.45 -4.03 7.66
CA LEU A 93 25.89 -3.23 8.74
C LEU A 93 24.72 -3.94 9.43
N ARG A 94 23.86 -4.63 8.68
CA ARG A 94 22.77 -5.43 9.26
C ARG A 94 23.33 -6.59 10.09
N LEU A 95 24.35 -7.29 9.60
CA LEU A 95 25.01 -8.37 10.34
C LEU A 95 25.65 -7.86 11.64
N LEU A 96 26.38 -6.74 11.57
CA LEU A 96 26.98 -6.10 12.75
C LEU A 96 25.92 -5.60 13.74
N THR A 97 24.82 -5.04 13.25
CA THR A 97 23.72 -4.58 14.11
C THR A 97 23.02 -5.77 14.77
N GLN A 98 22.80 -6.86 14.05
CA GLN A 98 22.21 -8.08 14.59
C GLN A 98 23.13 -8.73 15.63
N ALA A 99 24.44 -8.74 15.40
CA ALA A 99 25.44 -9.21 16.37
C ALA A 99 25.46 -8.34 17.63
N ALA A 100 25.48 -7.01 17.48
CA ALA A 100 25.39 -6.09 18.62
C ALA A 100 24.08 -6.25 19.41
N MET A 101 22.97 -6.52 18.73
CA MET A 101 21.68 -6.80 19.37
C MET A 101 21.62 -8.14 20.11
N ALA A 102 22.47 -9.10 19.76
CA ALA A 102 22.58 -10.35 20.51
C ALA A 102 23.28 -10.15 21.85
N VAL A 103 24.15 -9.14 21.96
CA VAL A 103 24.94 -8.84 23.16
C VAL A 103 24.23 -7.83 24.07
N VAL A 104 23.50 -6.86 23.52
CA VAL A 104 22.83 -5.81 24.31
C VAL A 104 21.40 -6.24 24.69
N PRO A 105 21.01 -6.17 25.98
CA PRO A 105 19.68 -6.58 26.47
C PRO A 105 18.52 -5.95 25.69
N LYS A 106 17.49 -6.75 25.38
CA LYS A 106 16.28 -6.31 24.65
C LYS A 106 15.64 -5.08 25.29
N SER A 107 15.68 -4.95 26.61
CA SER A 107 15.15 -3.81 27.38
C SER A 107 15.73 -2.45 26.96
N ILE A 108 17.01 -2.41 26.59
CA ILE A 108 17.70 -1.18 26.16
C ILE A 108 17.30 -0.81 24.72
N TRP A 109 17.11 -1.80 23.84
CA TRP A 109 16.70 -1.56 22.46
C TRP A 109 15.26 -1.06 22.33
N PHE A 110 14.37 -1.55 23.19
CA PHE A 110 12.96 -1.16 23.24
C PHE A 110 12.72 0.15 24.02
N THR A 111 13.56 1.17 23.79
CA THR A 111 13.31 2.52 24.33
C THR A 111 11.92 3.04 23.94
N SER A 112 11.30 3.83 24.82
CA SER A 112 9.94 4.38 24.71
C SER A 112 9.64 5.04 23.36
N ARG A 113 10.63 5.72 22.76
CA ARG A 113 10.49 6.42 21.46
C ARG A 113 10.41 5.48 20.25
N VAL A 114 11.17 4.37 20.24
CA VAL A 114 11.06 3.35 19.16
C VAL A 114 9.75 2.60 19.28
N ARG A 115 9.36 2.29 20.53
CA ARG A 115 8.08 1.65 20.84
C ARG A 115 6.88 2.50 20.43
N GLY A 116 6.94 3.83 20.63
CA GLY A 116 5.88 4.76 20.25
C GLY A 116 5.66 4.81 18.73
N ALA A 117 6.73 5.01 17.95
CA ALA A 117 6.63 5.04 16.48
C ALA A 117 6.13 3.70 15.90
N TRP A 118 6.65 2.58 16.42
CA TRP A 118 6.19 1.25 16.02
C TRP A 118 4.72 1.01 16.38
N ARG A 119 4.28 1.40 17.59
CA ARG A 119 2.90 1.21 18.04
C ARG A 119 1.90 2.01 17.19
N ILE A 120 2.24 3.23 16.77
CA ILE A 120 1.39 4.05 15.90
C ILE A 120 1.31 3.45 14.49
N TYR A 121 2.46 3.10 13.90
CA TYR A 121 2.52 2.49 12.57
C TYR A 121 1.76 1.16 12.53
N HIS A 122 2.00 0.30 13.53
CA HIS A 122 1.38 -1.02 13.60
C HIS A 122 -0.13 -0.94 13.81
N ARG A 123 -0.62 -0.03 14.69
CA ARG A 123 -2.06 0.14 14.92
C ARG A 123 -2.81 0.63 13.67
N ARG A 124 -2.25 1.61 12.94
CA ARG A 124 -2.87 2.11 11.70
C ARG A 124 -2.89 1.04 10.61
N ASN A 125 -1.78 0.32 10.44
CA ASN A 125 -1.70 -0.75 9.46
C ASN A 125 -2.70 -1.89 9.75
N VAL A 126 -2.80 -2.34 11.01
CA VAL A 126 -3.72 -3.41 11.41
C VAL A 126 -5.18 -3.01 11.19
N ARG A 127 -5.57 -1.79 11.56
CA ARG A 127 -6.93 -1.32 11.34
C ARG A 127 -7.26 -1.21 9.84
N GLY A 128 -6.36 -0.61 9.08
CA GLY A 128 -6.51 -0.46 7.63
C GLY A 128 -6.62 -1.80 6.91
N GLU A 129 -5.77 -2.76 7.28
CA GLU A 129 -5.81 -4.13 6.76
C GLU A 129 -7.11 -4.85 7.15
N ALA A 130 -7.58 -4.70 8.38
CA ALA A 130 -8.85 -5.29 8.83
C ALA A 130 -10.06 -4.70 8.08
N LEU A 131 -10.06 -3.38 7.84
CA LEU A 131 -11.08 -2.71 7.04
C LEU A 131 -11.05 -3.19 5.59
N ALA A 132 -9.87 -3.25 4.97
CA ALA A 132 -9.70 -3.76 3.61
C ALA A 132 -10.18 -5.22 3.50
N GLN A 133 -9.84 -6.06 4.47
CA GLN A 133 -10.28 -7.47 4.48
C GLN A 133 -11.79 -7.60 4.63
N THR A 134 -12.42 -6.73 5.42
CA THR A 134 -13.87 -6.78 5.67
C THR A 134 -14.68 -6.27 4.47
N HIS A 135 -14.24 -5.17 3.84
CA HIS A 135 -15.04 -4.45 2.85
C HIS A 135 -14.55 -4.58 1.40
N LEU A 136 -13.26 -4.87 1.18
CA LEU A 136 -12.62 -4.89 -0.14
C LEU A 136 -12.13 -6.28 -0.58
N ALA A 137 -12.06 -7.27 0.31
CA ALA A 137 -11.66 -8.62 -0.10
C ALA A 137 -12.57 -9.13 -1.23
N GLY A 138 -12.01 -9.84 -2.20
CA GLY A 138 -12.75 -10.35 -3.36
C GLY A 138 -13.25 -9.28 -4.34
N THR A 139 -12.87 -8.01 -4.18
CA THR A 139 -13.22 -6.93 -5.11
C THR A 139 -12.07 -6.61 -6.04
N SER A 140 -12.34 -5.94 -7.16
CA SER A 140 -11.33 -5.43 -8.07
C SER A 140 -10.57 -4.21 -7.53
N ILE A 141 -11.01 -3.61 -6.42
CA ILE A 141 -10.41 -2.39 -5.82
C ILE A 141 -9.05 -2.68 -5.19
N VAL A 142 -8.83 -3.91 -4.73
CA VAL A 142 -7.54 -4.37 -4.20
C VAL A 142 -7.00 -5.48 -5.09
N PRO A 143 -5.68 -5.72 -5.10
CA PRO A 143 -5.14 -6.89 -5.79
C PRO A 143 -5.75 -8.19 -5.25
N GLU A 144 -5.97 -9.18 -6.11
CA GLU A 144 -6.51 -10.47 -5.69
C GLU A 144 -5.59 -11.11 -4.64
N ARG A 145 -6.20 -11.76 -3.65
CA ARG A 145 -5.48 -12.52 -2.63
C ARG A 145 -5.95 -13.96 -2.66
N ILE A 146 -4.98 -14.85 -2.83
CA ILE A 146 -5.18 -16.29 -2.81
C ILE A 146 -4.50 -16.89 -1.59
N SER A 147 -5.12 -17.94 -1.04
CA SER A 147 -4.55 -18.75 0.02
C SER A 147 -4.41 -20.19 -0.46
N PHE A 148 -3.39 -20.90 0.01
CA PHE A 148 -3.08 -22.27 -0.40
C PHE A 148 -2.30 -22.99 0.72
N PRO A 149 -2.19 -24.33 0.70
CA PRO A 149 -1.43 -25.07 1.71
C PRO A 149 0.02 -24.58 1.82
N PRO A 150 0.61 -24.53 3.03
CA PRO A 150 1.97 -24.04 3.22
C PRO A 150 2.98 -24.72 2.28
N THR A 151 3.57 -23.94 1.39
CA THR A 151 4.47 -24.40 0.33
C THR A 151 5.82 -23.73 0.44
N ARG A 152 6.91 -24.49 0.21
CA ARG A 152 8.26 -23.95 0.18
C ARG A 152 8.56 -23.35 -1.20
N VAL A 153 8.95 -22.08 -1.23
CA VAL A 153 9.32 -21.35 -2.46
C VAL A 153 10.78 -20.88 -2.40
N ARG A 154 11.48 -20.88 -3.54
CA ARG A 154 12.87 -20.41 -3.63
C ARG A 154 12.88 -18.89 -3.77
N ILE A 155 13.67 -18.19 -2.95
CA ILE A 155 13.68 -16.71 -2.95
C ILE A 155 15.04 -16.09 -3.34
N GLY A 156 15.00 -14.93 -3.97
CA GLY A 156 16.14 -14.10 -4.37
C GLY A 156 16.88 -13.44 -3.19
N GLY A 157 18.21 -13.39 -3.24
CA GLY A 157 19.02 -12.58 -2.31
C GLY A 157 19.12 -13.08 -0.86
N TRP A 158 18.55 -14.24 -0.55
CA TRP A 158 18.74 -15.00 0.69
C TRP A 158 19.10 -16.45 0.31
N PRO A 159 20.03 -17.12 1.02
CA PRO A 159 20.23 -18.56 0.84
C PRO A 159 19.09 -19.28 1.54
N GLY A 160 18.08 -19.72 0.80
CA GLY A 160 17.06 -20.60 1.37
C GLY A 160 15.69 -20.55 0.72
N TRP A 161 14.80 -21.24 1.41
CA TRP A 161 13.39 -21.41 1.09
C TRP A 161 12.55 -20.54 2.02
N LEU A 162 11.43 -20.03 1.52
CA LEU A 162 10.39 -19.40 2.33
C LEU A 162 9.16 -20.31 2.33
N THR A 163 8.61 -20.62 3.49
CA THR A 163 7.29 -21.25 3.55
C THR A 163 6.24 -20.16 3.44
N VAL A 164 5.37 -20.26 2.44
CA VAL A 164 4.28 -19.31 2.18
C VAL A 164 2.96 -20.04 2.02
N SER A 165 1.87 -19.42 2.44
CA SER A 165 0.50 -19.94 2.32
C SER A 165 -0.48 -18.90 1.75
N GLU A 166 0.03 -17.73 1.37
CA GLU A 166 -0.74 -16.64 0.78
C GLU A 166 0.10 -16.00 -0.33
N ALA A 167 -0.56 -15.63 -1.42
CA ALA A 167 0.00 -14.75 -2.43
C ALA A 167 -1.00 -13.64 -2.77
N THR A 168 -0.47 -12.48 -3.10
CA THR A 168 -1.21 -11.31 -3.58
C THR A 168 -0.88 -11.11 -5.04
N GLU A 169 -1.86 -10.79 -5.87
CA GLU A 169 -1.67 -10.48 -7.28
C GLU A 169 -0.65 -9.35 -7.46
N ARG A 170 0.22 -9.53 -8.45
CA ARG A 170 1.30 -8.60 -8.73
C ARG A 170 0.78 -7.41 -9.51
N VAL A 171 1.15 -6.22 -9.04
CA VAL A 171 0.98 -5.00 -9.82
C VAL A 171 2.13 -4.82 -10.82
N GLU A 172 1.77 -4.40 -12.02
CA GLU A 172 2.72 -4.13 -13.10
C GLU A 172 3.59 -2.93 -12.75
N THR A 173 2.93 -1.86 -12.30
CA THR A 173 3.54 -0.57 -12.01
C THR A 173 2.67 0.22 -11.03
N THR A 174 3.21 1.30 -10.45
CA THR A 174 2.38 2.25 -9.68
C THR A 174 1.57 3.14 -10.61
N LEU A 175 0.44 3.66 -10.14
CA LEU A 175 -0.38 4.59 -10.92
C LEU A 175 0.42 5.84 -11.34
N TYR A 176 1.26 6.36 -10.45
CA TYR A 176 2.17 7.46 -10.77
C TYR A 176 3.09 7.13 -11.96
N GLN A 177 3.73 5.96 -11.93
CA GLN A 177 4.63 5.52 -13.00
C GLN A 177 3.89 5.36 -14.33
N ARG A 178 2.69 4.76 -14.31
CA ARG A 178 1.84 4.64 -15.52
C ARG A 178 1.51 6.02 -16.11
N LEU A 179 1.07 6.97 -15.29
CA LEU A 179 0.74 8.32 -15.76
C LEU A 179 1.99 9.05 -16.29
N ALA A 180 3.14 8.89 -15.64
CA ALA A 180 4.41 9.46 -16.09
C ALA A 180 4.91 8.85 -17.41
N GLU A 181 4.68 7.55 -17.65
CA GLU A 181 4.94 6.89 -18.93
C GLU A 181 4.07 7.47 -20.04
N LEU A 182 2.76 7.61 -19.80
CA LEU A 182 1.82 8.18 -20.78
C LEU A 182 2.18 9.63 -21.12
N ALA A 183 2.50 10.45 -20.11
CA ALA A 183 2.91 11.84 -20.32
C ALA A 183 4.21 11.93 -21.15
N ARG A 184 5.21 11.09 -20.85
CA ARG A 184 6.45 11.03 -21.64
C ARG A 184 6.22 10.61 -23.09
N ALA A 185 5.27 9.70 -23.31
CA ALA A 185 4.86 9.26 -24.65
C ALA A 185 3.90 10.23 -25.36
N GLY A 186 3.50 11.34 -24.72
CA GLY A 186 2.55 12.30 -25.29
C GLY A 186 1.10 11.79 -25.37
N ARG A 187 0.79 10.64 -24.75
CA ARG A 187 -0.53 9.98 -24.78
C ARG A 187 -1.47 10.56 -23.72
N TYR A 188 -1.77 11.86 -23.87
CA TYR A 188 -2.52 12.59 -22.85
C TYR A 188 -4.01 12.21 -22.75
N ASP A 189 -4.63 11.79 -23.85
CA ASP A 189 -6.04 11.33 -23.81
C ASP A 189 -6.19 10.08 -22.94
N GLU A 190 -5.22 9.17 -22.99
CA GLU A 190 -5.17 8.01 -22.10
C GLU A 190 -4.88 8.40 -20.67
N LEU A 191 -3.98 9.37 -20.48
CA LEU A 191 -3.67 9.89 -19.16
C LEU A 191 -4.95 10.43 -18.48
N GLU A 192 -5.77 11.21 -19.19
CA GLU A 192 -7.05 11.71 -18.67
C GLU A 192 -8.01 10.56 -18.32
N ARG A 193 -8.09 9.51 -19.16
CA ARG A 193 -8.89 8.31 -18.84
C ARG A 193 -8.43 7.61 -17.56
N TRP A 194 -7.12 7.52 -17.33
CA TRP A 194 -6.58 6.95 -16.08
C TRP A 194 -6.85 7.84 -14.87
N LEU A 195 -6.85 9.16 -15.03
CA LEU A 195 -7.23 10.09 -13.97
C LEU A 195 -8.71 9.97 -13.60
N GLU A 196 -9.61 9.78 -14.58
CA GLU A 196 -11.03 9.55 -14.28
C GLU A 196 -11.24 8.18 -13.61
N ARG A 197 -10.60 7.12 -14.11
CA ARG A 197 -10.60 5.78 -13.46
C ARG A 197 -10.13 5.85 -12.01
N PHE A 198 -9.20 6.75 -11.70
CA PHE A 198 -8.73 6.95 -10.34
C PHE A 198 -9.84 7.51 -9.45
N LEU A 199 -10.63 8.47 -9.94
CA LEU A 199 -11.78 9.01 -9.22
C LEU A 199 -12.88 7.97 -9.06
N GLU A 200 -13.16 7.19 -10.10
CA GLU A 200 -14.11 6.07 -10.08
C GLU A 200 -13.74 5.03 -9.01
N LEU A 201 -12.45 4.65 -8.93
CA LEU A 201 -11.95 3.75 -7.90
C LEU A 201 -12.24 4.29 -6.49
N ARG A 202 -12.05 5.59 -6.27
CA ARG A 202 -12.31 6.21 -4.96
C ARG A 202 -13.80 6.15 -4.62
N GLN A 203 -14.66 6.48 -5.57
CA GLN A 203 -16.11 6.39 -5.41
C GLN A 203 -16.55 4.95 -5.11
N ALA A 204 -15.99 3.95 -5.81
CA ALA A 204 -16.25 2.54 -5.54
C ALA A 204 -15.82 2.13 -4.12
N GLY A 205 -14.75 2.73 -3.59
CA GLY A 205 -14.36 2.60 -2.18
C GLY A 205 -15.40 3.19 -1.22
N TRP A 206 -15.91 4.39 -1.51
CA TRP A 206 -16.92 5.08 -0.70
C TRP A 206 -18.24 4.30 -0.63
N GLN A 207 -18.68 3.73 -1.77
CA GLN A 207 -19.84 2.84 -1.87
C GLN A 207 -19.74 1.59 -0.98
N ARG A 208 -18.53 1.24 -0.56
CA ARG A 208 -18.27 0.13 0.36
C ARG A 208 -18.07 0.57 1.81
N GLY A 209 -18.29 1.84 2.11
CA GLY A 209 -18.14 2.41 3.44
C GLY A 209 -16.68 2.63 3.83
N LEU A 210 -15.81 2.84 2.85
CA LEU A 210 -14.39 3.08 3.07
C LEU A 210 -13.90 4.35 2.39
N PHE A 211 -13.06 5.08 3.10
CA PHE A 211 -12.39 6.27 2.61
C PHE A 211 -10.88 6.11 2.75
N SER A 212 -10.13 6.32 1.68
CA SER A 212 -8.66 6.47 1.76
C SER A 212 -8.31 7.92 2.07
N VAL A 213 -7.73 8.16 3.24
CA VAL A 213 -7.29 9.49 3.70
C VAL A 213 -6.05 9.95 2.92
N ASP A 214 -5.18 9.01 2.55
CA ASP A 214 -3.98 9.28 1.77
C ASP A 214 -4.19 8.84 0.31
N ALA A 215 -4.50 9.81 -0.54
CA ALA A 215 -4.76 9.62 -1.96
C ALA A 215 -3.51 9.71 -2.84
N HIS A 216 -2.30 9.69 -2.26
CA HIS A 216 -1.06 9.75 -3.06
C HIS A 216 -0.99 8.59 -4.08
N LEU A 217 -0.66 8.91 -5.33
CA LEU A 217 -0.69 7.96 -6.46
C LEU A 217 0.26 6.76 -6.31
N LYS A 218 1.28 6.86 -5.45
CA LYS A 218 2.16 5.73 -5.10
C LYS A 218 1.45 4.63 -4.29
N ASN A 219 0.33 4.95 -3.65
CA ASN A 219 -0.48 4.01 -2.87
C ASN A 219 -1.42 3.20 -3.78
N PHE A 220 -1.39 3.46 -5.09
CA PHE A 220 -2.20 2.80 -6.10
C PHE A 220 -1.31 2.11 -7.13
N GLY A 221 -1.75 0.95 -7.59
CA GLY A 221 -1.09 0.13 -8.61
C GLY A 221 -1.96 -0.03 -9.84
N VAL A 222 -1.34 -0.53 -10.90
CA VAL A 222 -2.01 -0.87 -12.15
C VAL A 222 -1.85 -2.37 -12.41
N ILE A 223 -2.96 -3.01 -12.77
CA ILE A 223 -3.02 -4.40 -13.24
C ILE A 223 -3.88 -4.40 -14.50
N GLY A 224 -3.30 -4.68 -15.67
CA GLY A 224 -3.99 -4.55 -16.94
C GLY A 224 -4.61 -3.16 -17.11
N ASP A 225 -5.93 -3.10 -17.19
CA ASP A 225 -6.73 -1.89 -17.38
C ASP A 225 -7.30 -1.29 -16.08
N ARG A 226 -7.09 -1.93 -14.92
CA ARG A 226 -7.64 -1.47 -13.64
C ARG A 226 -6.60 -0.85 -12.72
N ILE A 227 -7.09 0.09 -11.90
CA ILE A 227 -6.35 0.66 -10.77
C ILE A 227 -6.70 -0.15 -9.52
N VAL A 228 -5.70 -0.41 -8.68
CA VAL A 228 -5.89 -1.11 -7.40
C VAL A 228 -5.25 -0.35 -6.25
N LEU A 229 -5.83 -0.42 -5.06
CA LEU A 229 -5.28 0.13 -3.82
C LEU A 229 -4.22 -0.82 -3.24
N LEU A 230 -3.00 -0.32 -3.06
CA LEU A 230 -1.86 -1.07 -2.51
C LEU A 230 -1.69 -0.82 -1.01
N ASP A 231 -1.79 0.44 -0.59
CA ASP A 231 -1.62 0.82 0.81
C ASP A 231 -2.97 0.99 1.49
N THR A 232 -3.28 0.07 2.40
CA THR A 232 -4.53 0.05 3.16
C THR A 232 -4.40 0.80 4.49
N GLY A 233 -3.19 1.20 4.90
CA GLY A 233 -2.94 1.84 6.20
C GLY A 233 -3.63 3.20 6.37
N GLY A 234 -4.01 3.84 5.25
CA GLY A 234 -4.77 5.10 5.22
C GLY A 234 -6.28 4.94 5.13
N LEU A 235 -6.81 3.70 5.14
CA LEU A 235 -8.26 3.46 5.09
C LEU A 235 -8.94 3.77 6.42
N THR A 236 -10.10 4.41 6.31
CA THR A 236 -10.97 4.68 7.45
C THR A 236 -12.44 4.60 7.05
N ASN A 237 -13.28 4.30 8.03
CA ASN A 237 -14.74 4.33 7.96
C ASN A 237 -15.33 5.29 9.00
N ARG A 238 -14.49 6.14 9.63
CA ARG A 238 -14.92 7.07 10.66
C ARG A 238 -15.22 8.43 10.07
N TRP A 239 -16.48 8.85 10.16
CA TRP A 239 -16.93 10.15 9.66
C TRP A 239 -16.11 11.33 10.16
N ARG A 240 -15.75 11.38 11.44
CA ARG A 240 -14.89 12.46 11.98
C ARG A 240 -13.54 12.58 11.27
N GLU A 241 -12.91 11.45 10.91
CA GLU A 241 -11.63 11.45 10.19
C GLU A 241 -11.83 11.83 8.71
N ILE A 242 -12.95 11.41 8.12
CA ILE A 242 -13.34 11.72 6.74
C ILE A 242 -13.66 13.20 6.58
N GLU A 243 -14.53 13.76 7.43
CA GLU A 243 -14.91 15.17 7.45
C GLU A 243 -13.69 16.07 7.66
N GLY A 244 -12.82 15.74 8.62
CA GLY A 244 -11.58 16.46 8.84
C GLY A 244 -10.67 16.45 7.61
N ARG A 245 -10.62 15.32 6.87
CA ARG A 245 -9.85 15.25 5.63
C ARG A 245 -10.51 16.04 4.50
N LEU A 246 -11.83 15.95 4.32
CA LEU A 246 -12.55 16.66 3.27
C LEU A 246 -12.55 18.18 3.48
N ALA A 247 -12.61 18.64 4.73
CA ALA A 247 -12.44 20.05 5.06
C ALA A 247 -11.06 20.58 4.65
N TYR A 248 -10.01 19.75 4.79
CA TYR A 248 -8.69 20.09 4.27
C TYR A 248 -8.66 20.10 2.73
N GLU A 249 -9.30 19.15 2.06
CA GLU A 249 -9.34 19.09 0.59
C GLU A 249 -10.10 20.29 -0.03
N ASP A 250 -11.11 20.82 0.67
CA ASP A 250 -11.92 21.95 0.20
C ASP A 250 -11.09 23.24 0.00
N VAL A 251 -10.14 23.49 0.90
CA VAL A 251 -9.25 24.65 0.83
C VAL A 251 -8.04 24.46 -0.09
N VAL A 252 -7.82 23.26 -0.62
CA VAL A 252 -6.67 22.99 -1.51
C VAL A 252 -6.94 23.62 -2.87
N ALA A 253 -6.10 24.58 -3.25
CA ALA A 253 -6.22 25.26 -4.53
C ALA A 253 -5.93 24.33 -5.72
N GLN A 254 -4.89 23.49 -5.61
CA GLN A 254 -4.35 22.67 -6.70
C GLN A 254 -4.17 21.20 -6.27
N PRO A 255 -5.26 20.41 -6.26
CA PRO A 255 -5.21 18.98 -5.91
C PRO A 255 -4.15 18.18 -6.66
N HIS A 256 -3.94 18.42 -7.95
CA HIS A 256 -2.93 17.70 -8.74
C HIS A 256 -1.51 17.86 -8.16
N VAL A 257 -1.16 19.03 -7.61
CA VAL A 257 0.16 19.25 -6.98
C VAL A 257 0.29 18.41 -5.72
N GLN A 258 -0.74 18.41 -4.86
CA GLN A 258 -0.78 17.58 -3.65
C GLN A 258 -0.60 16.09 -3.95
N LEU A 259 -1.19 15.62 -5.06
CA LEU A 259 -1.09 14.23 -5.51
C LEU A 259 0.26 13.89 -6.17
N GLY A 260 1.13 14.88 -6.36
CA GLY A 260 2.42 14.74 -7.02
C GLY A 260 2.34 14.70 -8.55
N LEU A 261 1.23 15.13 -9.15
CA LEU A 261 1.04 15.17 -10.61
C LEU A 261 1.68 16.37 -11.29
N ALA A 262 2.18 17.36 -10.55
CA ALA A 262 2.76 18.58 -11.13
C ALA A 262 3.83 18.28 -12.21
N PRO A 263 4.80 17.37 -12.02
CA PRO A 263 5.77 17.05 -13.06
C PRO A 263 5.17 16.32 -14.26
N VAL A 264 4.13 15.51 -14.03
CA VAL A 264 3.45 14.71 -15.07
C VAL A 264 2.61 15.59 -15.99
N LEU A 265 1.98 16.62 -15.42
CA LEU A 265 1.06 17.51 -16.13
C LEU A 265 1.70 18.84 -16.54
N ALA A 266 2.99 19.05 -16.29
CA ALA A 266 3.69 20.31 -16.55
C ALA A 266 3.54 20.81 -18.01
N LYS A 267 3.51 19.90 -18.99
CA LYS A 267 3.34 20.23 -20.41
C LYS A 267 1.87 20.46 -20.82
N ARG A 268 0.91 20.17 -19.95
CA ARG A 268 -0.54 20.22 -20.20
C ARG A 268 -1.28 20.85 -19.01
N PRO A 269 -1.10 22.15 -18.77
CA PRO A 269 -1.78 22.87 -17.69
C PRO A 269 -3.30 22.90 -17.87
N ASP A 270 -3.81 22.72 -19.10
CA ASP A 270 -5.23 22.56 -19.38
C ASP A 270 -5.80 21.27 -18.74
N ILE A 271 -5.08 20.15 -18.84
CA ILE A 271 -5.46 18.88 -18.20
C ILE A 271 -5.42 19.03 -16.68
N ALA A 272 -4.38 19.66 -16.14
CA ALA A 272 -4.26 19.90 -14.71
C ALA A 272 -5.47 20.68 -14.16
N ARG A 273 -5.88 21.75 -14.85
CA ARG A 273 -7.06 22.54 -14.46
C ARG A 273 -8.36 21.73 -14.54
N ARG A 274 -8.57 20.95 -15.62
CA ARG A 274 -9.75 20.08 -15.74
C ARG A 274 -9.79 19.04 -14.62
N PHE A 275 -8.67 18.40 -14.33
CA PHE A 275 -8.57 17.42 -13.26
C PHE A 275 -8.81 18.05 -11.88
N ASP A 276 -8.24 19.22 -11.59
CA ASP A 276 -8.48 19.92 -10.33
C ASP A 276 -9.96 20.28 -10.14
N ALA A 277 -10.61 20.78 -11.19
CA ALA A 277 -12.04 21.08 -11.16
C ALA A 277 -12.87 19.81 -10.92
N ARG A 278 -12.55 18.73 -11.64
CA ARG A 278 -13.21 17.43 -11.49
C ARG A 278 -13.00 16.82 -10.10
N TRP A 279 -11.80 16.95 -9.55
CA TRP A 279 -11.47 16.54 -8.19
C TRP A 279 -12.34 17.26 -7.18
N LYS A 280 -12.44 18.59 -7.24
CA LYS A 280 -13.27 19.37 -6.30
C LYS A 280 -14.76 19.02 -6.42
N ALA A 281 -15.24 18.79 -7.64
CA ALA A 281 -16.60 18.37 -7.88
C ALA A 281 -16.94 17.00 -7.27
N ILE A 282 -15.96 16.09 -7.12
CA ILE A 282 -16.17 14.72 -6.64
C ILE A 282 -15.74 14.51 -5.19
N VAL A 283 -14.59 15.06 -4.79
CA VAL A 283 -13.94 14.84 -3.50
C VAL A 283 -14.37 15.93 -2.52
N ASN A 284 -15.66 15.94 -2.20
CA ASN A 284 -16.26 16.83 -1.22
C ASN A 284 -17.25 16.08 -0.31
N LEU A 285 -17.65 16.70 0.79
CA LEU A 285 -18.49 16.07 1.81
C LEU A 285 -19.83 15.59 1.27
N GLU A 286 -20.49 16.39 0.44
CA GLU A 286 -21.80 16.07 -0.13
C GLU A 286 -21.74 14.81 -0.99
N VAL A 287 -20.80 14.77 -1.94
CA VAL A 287 -20.66 13.65 -2.87
C VAL A 287 -20.21 12.38 -2.14
N VAL A 288 -19.29 12.49 -1.18
CA VAL A 288 -18.87 11.33 -0.38
C VAL A 288 -20.03 10.76 0.43
N ARG A 289 -20.87 11.61 1.06
CA ARG A 289 -22.08 11.17 1.77
C ARG A 289 -23.07 10.49 0.85
N ARG A 290 -23.31 11.04 -0.34
CA ARG A 290 -24.20 10.45 -1.35
C ARG A 290 -23.74 9.06 -1.79
N HIS A 291 -22.44 8.84 -1.91
CA HIS A 291 -21.87 7.55 -2.29
C HIS A 291 -21.65 6.62 -1.09
N TRP A 292 -21.87 7.06 0.14
CA TRP A 292 -21.66 6.21 1.30
C TRP A 292 -22.83 5.22 1.44
N PRO A 293 -22.57 3.94 1.81
CA PRO A 293 -23.66 3.01 2.06
C PRO A 293 -24.56 3.54 3.18
N ALA A 294 -25.87 3.43 3.00
CA ALA A 294 -26.81 3.63 4.08
C ALA A 294 -26.45 2.70 5.24
N ALA A 295 -26.67 3.16 6.48
CA ALA A 295 -26.55 2.26 7.62
C ALA A 295 -27.44 1.04 7.37
N PRO A 296 -26.95 -0.19 7.57
CA PRO A 296 -27.83 -1.35 7.49
C PRO A 296 -28.97 -1.11 8.48
N GLU A 297 -30.19 -0.99 7.97
CA GLU A 297 -31.38 -0.99 8.81
C GLU A 297 -31.25 -2.20 9.74
N ALA A 298 -31.27 -1.94 11.04
CA ALA A 298 -31.27 -2.98 12.06
C ALA A 298 -32.44 -3.91 11.73
N SER A 299 -32.13 -5.02 11.10
CA SER A 299 -33.11 -5.90 10.49
C SER A 299 -33.83 -6.60 11.62
N GLY A 300 -35.02 -6.10 11.96
CA GLY A 300 -36.15 -6.86 12.50
C GLY A 300 -35.86 -7.84 13.64
N LEU A 301 -35.23 -7.36 14.73
CA LEU A 301 -35.44 -7.96 16.05
C LEU A 301 -36.51 -7.16 16.79
N SER A 302 -37.74 -7.26 16.28
CA SER A 302 -38.94 -7.09 17.08
C SER A 302 -39.57 -8.47 17.09
N GLY A 303 -39.42 -9.15 18.23
CA GLY A 303 -40.12 -10.40 18.52
C GLY A 303 -41.61 -10.17 18.72
#